data_AF-A0A813LEM0-F1
#
_entry.id   AF-A0A813LEM0-F1
#
_cell.length_a   1.000
_cell.length_b   1.000
_cell.length_c   1.000
_cell.angle_alpha   90.00
_cell.angle_beta   90.00
_cell.angle_gamma   90.00
#
_symmetry.space_group_name_H-M   'P 1'
#
loop_
_entity.id
_entity.type
_entity.pdbx_description
1 polymer ?
#
loop_
_entity_poly.entity_id
_entity_poly.type
_entity_poly.pdbx_seq_one_letter_code
_entity_poly.pdbx_strand_id
1 'polypeptide(L)'
;EQQRLHHEMKTIEEKTKDNKEKIKLNRQLPHLVANVSEILDLPHDEDEEDGGMVDVDSARDGKSIVVKTTTRQTIFLPVIGLVEAEDLQPNDLVGVNKDSYLVLDKLPAEYDSRVKAMEVDERPTDQYSDIGGLDKQIQELIE
;
A
#
# COMPACT_ATOMS: atom_id res chain seq x y z
N GLU A 1 6.10 21.85 37.29
CA GLU A 1 5.47 20.78 36.48
C GLU A 1 5.24 21.19 35.04
N GLN A 2 4.54 22.31 34.77
CA GLN A 2 4.34 22.83 33.40
C GLN A 2 5.64 23.05 32.59
N GLN A 3 6.70 23.61 33.22
CA GLN A 3 7.99 23.79 32.53
C GLN A 3 8.69 22.46 32.18
N ARG A 4 8.49 21.40 32.99
CA ARG A 4 9.04 20.05 32.70
C ARG A 4 8.32 19.44 31.50
N LEU A 5 6.98 19.50 31.51
CA LEU A 5 6.15 19.02 30.39
C LEU A 5 6.48 19.76 29.09
N HIS A 6 6.73 21.07 29.15
CA HIS A 6 7.12 21.84 27.97
C HIS A 6 8.51 21.44 27.44
N HIS A 7 9.45 21.10 28.31
CA HIS A 7 10.76 20.59 27.89
C HIS A 7 10.65 19.20 27.26
N GLU A 8 9.90 18.29 27.89
CA GLU A 8 9.64 16.94 27.35
C GLU A 8 8.92 17.00 26.00
N MET A 9 7.90 17.85 25.86
CA MET A 9 7.18 18.05 24.60
C MET A 9 8.12 18.53 23.49
N LYS A 10 9.01 19.49 23.79
CA LYS A 10 10.00 19.98 22.83
C LYS A 10 11.00 18.90 22.43
N THR A 11 11.48 18.09 23.37
CA THR A 11 12.40 16.98 23.07
C THR A 11 11.72 15.90 22.23
N ILE A 12 10.46 15.59 22.49
CA ILE A 12 9.69 14.64 21.66
C ILE A 12 9.51 15.21 20.26
N GLU A 13 9.16 16.48 20.13
CA GLU A 13 8.97 17.14 18.82
C GLU A 13 10.25 17.13 17.98
N GLU A 14 11.40 17.44 18.58
CA GLU A 14 12.71 17.36 17.92
C GLU A 14 13.01 15.93 17.44
N LYS A 15 12.80 14.92 18.28
CA LYS A 15 12.99 13.50 17.90
C LYS A 15 12.05 13.06 16.80
N THR A 16 10.78 13.48 16.85
CA THR A 16 9.80 13.17 15.81
C THR A 16 10.18 13.80 14.49
N LYS A 17 10.70 15.03 14.49
CA LYS A 17 11.20 15.70 13.29
C LYS A 17 12.38 14.95 12.68
N ASP A 18 13.37 14.58 13.48
CA ASP A 18 14.55 13.84 13.02
C ASP A 18 14.17 12.48 12.43
N ASN A 19 13.25 11.76 13.08
CA ASN A 19 12.77 10.48 12.58
C ASN A 19 12.00 10.65 11.26
N LYS A 20 11.18 11.69 11.13
CA LYS A 20 10.45 11.99 9.90
C LYS A 20 11.38 12.33 8.74
N GLU A 21 12.47 13.04 9.00
CA GLU A 21 13.50 13.31 7.98
C GLU A 21 14.21 12.03 7.53
N LYS A 22 14.54 11.12 8.46
CA LYS A 22 15.12 9.80 8.13
C LYS A 22 14.17 8.95 7.29
N ILE A 23 12.88 8.91 7.65
CA ILE A 23 11.87 8.18 6.86
C ILE A 23 11.76 8.79 5.45
N LYS A 24 11.77 10.12 5.34
CA LYS A 24 11.70 10.81 4.04
C LYS A 24 12.90 10.47 3.15
N LEU A 25 14.11 10.37 3.72
CA LEU A 25 15.32 9.97 2.99
C LEU A 25 15.17 8.54 2.44
N ASN A 26 14.65 7.62 3.25
CA ASN A 26 14.42 6.23 2.83
C ASN A 26 13.26 6.08 1.84
N ARG A 27 12.31 7.02 1.81
CA ARG A 27 11.19 7.05 0.86
C ARG A 27 11.53 7.70 -0.48
N GLN A 28 12.80 7.98 -0.75
CA GLN A 28 13.23 8.55 -2.02
C GLN A 28 12.94 7.58 -3.18
N LEU A 29 12.38 8.12 -4.26
CA LEU A 29 12.23 7.40 -5.52
C LEU A 29 13.64 7.04 -6.05
N PRO A 30 13.84 5.89 -6.74
CA PRO A 30 12.84 4.99 -7.28
C PRO A 30 12.55 3.75 -6.42
N HIS A 31 11.26 3.43 -6.25
CA HIS A 31 10.79 2.18 -5.63
C HIS A 31 10.57 1.09 -6.67
N LEU A 32 10.68 -0.17 -6.25
CA LEU A 32 10.29 -1.34 -7.05
C LEU A 32 8.80 -1.60 -6.78
N VAL A 33 8.04 -1.94 -7.81
CA VAL A 33 6.64 -2.33 -7.66
C VAL A 33 6.57 -3.82 -7.38
N ALA A 34 5.68 -4.22 -6.48
CA ALA A 34 5.40 -5.61 -6.18
C ALA A 34 3.92 -5.83 -5.86
N ASN A 35 3.49 -7.08 -5.94
CA ASN A 35 2.16 -7.51 -5.55
C ASN A 35 2.22 -8.29 -4.24
N VAL A 36 1.27 -8.03 -3.34
CA VAL A 36 1.08 -8.86 -2.15
C VAL A 36 0.49 -10.20 -2.59
N SER A 37 1.14 -11.31 -2.27
CA SER A 37 0.63 -12.64 -2.59
C SER A 37 -0.26 -13.16 -1.47
N GLU A 38 0.27 -13.14 -0.24
CA GLU A 38 -0.39 -13.70 0.93
C GLU A 38 0.07 -12.97 2.18
N ILE A 39 -0.84 -12.85 3.16
CA ILE A 39 -0.58 -12.33 4.49
C ILE A 39 -0.72 -13.52 5.43
N LEU A 40 0.34 -13.80 6.18
CA LEU A 40 0.46 -14.96 7.05
C LEU A 40 0.44 -14.49 8.50
N ASP A 41 -0.47 -15.03 9.29
CA ASP A 41 -0.42 -14.91 10.74
C ASP A 41 0.37 -16.11 11.27
N LEU A 42 1.67 -15.91 11.50
CA LEU A 42 2.52 -16.95 12.07
C LEU A 42 2.29 -16.99 13.58
N PRO A 43 1.87 -18.15 14.14
CA PRO A 43 1.86 -18.31 15.59
C PRO A 43 3.29 -18.26 16.11
N HIS A 44 3.46 -17.68 17.31
CA HIS A 44 4.71 -17.78 18.05
C HIS A 44 4.95 -19.25 18.39
N ASP A 45 5.92 -19.89 17.73
CA ASP A 45 6.39 -21.20 18.15
C ASP A 45 7.18 -21.00 19.46
N GLU A 46 6.50 -21.20 20.59
CA GLU A 46 7.08 -21.16 21.95
C GLU A 46 8.16 -22.25 22.19
N ASP A 47 8.41 -23.13 21.21
CA ASP A 47 9.23 -24.34 21.36
C ASP A 47 10.72 -24.20 20.96
N GLU A 48 11.17 -23.06 20.43
CA GLU A 48 12.60 -22.85 20.11
C GLU A 48 13.37 -22.23 21.29
N GLU A 49 13.47 -23.01 22.37
CA GLU A 49 14.47 -22.86 23.43
C GLU A 49 15.85 -23.39 22.95
N ASP A 50 16.27 -23.08 21.72
CA ASP A 50 17.59 -23.47 21.21
C ASP A 50 18.55 -22.27 21.23
N GLY A 51 19.67 -22.43 21.92
CA GLY A 51 20.63 -21.40 22.33
C GLY A 51 21.42 -20.69 21.22
N GLY A 52 20.82 -20.47 20.06
CA GLY A 52 21.31 -19.55 19.02
C GLY A 52 20.85 -18.11 19.29
N MET A 53 21.60 -17.13 18.79
CA MET A 53 21.18 -15.73 18.81
C MET A 53 19.98 -15.57 17.86
N VAL A 54 18.77 -15.86 18.36
CA VAL A 54 17.53 -15.78 17.59
C VAL A 54 17.27 -14.32 17.23
N ASP A 55 17.07 -14.05 15.95
CA ASP A 55 16.68 -12.71 15.49
C ASP A 55 15.37 -12.34 16.19
N VAL A 56 15.42 -11.27 17.00
CA VAL A 56 14.30 -10.78 17.82
C VAL A 56 13.07 -10.41 16.97
N ASP A 57 13.24 -10.33 15.66
CA ASP A 57 12.18 -10.07 14.68
C ASP A 57 11.31 -11.30 14.39
N SER A 58 11.84 -12.52 14.57
CA SER A 58 11.04 -13.77 14.51
C SER A 58 10.20 -13.99 15.77
N ALA A 59 10.53 -13.31 16.87
CA ALA A 59 9.87 -13.43 18.16
C ALA A 59 8.73 -12.43 18.39
N ARG A 60 8.36 -11.65 17.36
CA ARG A 60 7.27 -10.66 17.45
C ARG A 60 5.99 -11.25 16.89
N ASP A 61 4.94 -11.25 17.71
CA ASP A 61 3.56 -11.42 17.26
C ASP A 61 3.26 -10.36 16.19
N GLY A 62 3.29 -10.79 14.93
CA GLY A 62 3.20 -9.89 13.79
C GLY A 62 2.76 -10.63 12.55
N LYS A 63 1.87 -9.99 11.79
CA LYS A 63 1.48 -10.49 10.47
C LYS A 63 2.71 -10.44 9.57
N SER A 64 3.07 -11.57 8.99
CA SER A 64 4.09 -11.68 7.96
C SER A 64 3.48 -11.55 6.58
N ILE A 65 4.29 -11.17 5.58
CA ILE A 65 3.81 -10.94 4.23
C ILE A 65 4.71 -11.60 3.20
N VAL A 66 4.07 -12.22 2.21
CA VAL A 66 4.76 -12.75 1.03
C VAL A 66 4.51 -11.80 -0.12
N VAL A 67 5.58 -11.25 -0.67
CA VAL A 67 5.53 -10.26 -1.75
C VAL A 67 6.14 -10.84 -3.01
N LYS A 68 5.47 -10.62 -4.14
CA LYS A 68 5.93 -11.00 -5.47
C LYS A 68 6.33 -9.77 -6.25
N THR A 69 7.62 -9.58 -6.45
CA THR A 69 8.17 -8.43 -7.17
C THR A 69 7.90 -8.51 -8.67
N THR A 70 7.96 -7.36 -9.35
CA THR A 70 7.91 -7.32 -10.84
C THR A 70 9.05 -8.12 -11.49
N THR A 71 10.16 -8.34 -10.77
CA THR A 71 11.26 -9.24 -11.21
C THR A 71 10.92 -10.73 -11.09
N ARG A 72 9.67 -11.07 -10.76
CA ARG A 72 9.15 -12.44 -10.55
C ARG A 72 9.83 -13.19 -9.41
N GLN A 73 10.40 -12.47 -8.44
CA GLN A 73 10.92 -13.06 -7.21
C GLN A 73 9.83 -13.04 -6.15
N THR A 74 9.71 -14.14 -5.41
CA THR A 74 8.83 -14.22 -4.25
C THR A 74 9.70 -14.11 -3.01
N ILE A 75 9.42 -13.10 -2.19
CA ILE A 75 10.20 -12.77 -0.99
C ILE A 75 9.27 -12.81 0.20
N PHE A 76 9.71 -13.49 1.26
CA PHE A 76 9.03 -13.52 2.54
C PHE A 76 9.59 -12.38 3.42
N LEU A 77 8.70 -11.56 3.98
CA LEU A 77 9.04 -10.50 4.92
C LEU A 77 8.35 -10.78 6.26
N PRO A 78 9.12 -10.95 7.36
CA PRO A 78 8.54 -11.06 8.69
C PRO A 78 7.94 -9.74 9.17
N VAL A 79 8.43 -8.59 8.65
CA VAL A 79 7.96 -7.25 9.00
C VAL A 79 7.44 -6.52 7.77
N ILE A 80 6.19 -6.06 7.85
CA ILE A 80 5.46 -5.44 6.74
C ILE A 80 6.05 -4.08 6.34
N GLY A 81 6.67 -3.33 7.26
CA GLY A 81 7.35 -2.07 6.97
C GLY A 81 6.57 -0.85 7.45
N LEU A 82 6.36 0.14 6.57
CA LEU A 82 5.72 1.44 6.93
C LEU A 82 4.19 1.44 6.82
N VAL A 83 3.60 0.40 6.22
CA VAL A 83 2.15 0.27 6.02
C VAL A 83 1.59 -0.73 7.03
N GLU A 84 0.38 -0.47 7.52
CA GLU A 84 -0.30 -1.38 8.44
C GLU A 84 -0.84 -2.61 7.71
N ALA A 85 -0.84 -3.75 8.41
CA ALA A 85 -1.26 -5.02 7.85
C ALA A 85 -2.76 -5.09 7.55
N GLU A 86 -3.56 -4.26 8.20
CA GLU A 86 -5.03 -4.23 8.06
C GLU A 86 -5.47 -3.58 6.74
N ASP A 87 -4.67 -2.65 6.23
CA ASP A 87 -4.92 -1.95 4.96
C ASP A 87 -4.50 -2.78 3.73
N LEU A 88 -3.76 -3.86 3.93
CA LEU A 88 -3.24 -4.70 2.87
C LEU A 88 -4.16 -5.89 2.61
N GLN A 89 -4.43 -6.13 1.33
CA GLN A 89 -5.16 -7.29 0.86
C GLN A 89 -4.32 -8.08 -0.14
N PRO A 90 -4.53 -9.40 -0.28
CA PRO A 90 -3.92 -10.18 -1.34
C PRO A 90 -4.22 -9.57 -2.71
N ASN A 91 -3.20 -9.52 -3.57
CA ASN A 91 -3.15 -8.85 -4.88
C ASN A 91 -3.07 -7.32 -4.87
N ASP A 92 -2.91 -6.68 -3.71
CA ASP A 92 -2.64 -5.24 -3.69
C ASP A 92 -1.27 -4.91 -4.31
N LEU A 93 -1.24 -3.80 -5.04
CA LEU A 93 -0.03 -3.23 -5.61
C LEU A 93 0.68 -2.41 -4.53
N VAL A 94 1.94 -2.73 -4.25
CA VAL A 94 2.73 -2.06 -3.21
C VAL A 94 4.07 -1.60 -3.75
N GLY A 95 4.56 -0.47 -3.22
CA GLY A 95 5.90 0.03 -3.46
C GLY A 95 6.86 -0.56 -2.45
N VAL A 96 7.85 -1.32 -2.93
CA VAL A 96 8.91 -1.91 -2.11
C VAL A 96 10.26 -1.26 -2.40
N ASN A 97 11.14 -1.25 -1.40
CA ASN A 97 12.53 -0.84 -1.60
C ASN A 97 13.28 -1.87 -2.48
N LYS A 98 14.24 -1.43 -3.30
CA LYS A 98 15.01 -2.30 -4.19
C LYS A 98 15.99 -3.21 -3.46
N ASP A 99 16.61 -2.72 -2.39
CA ASP A 99 17.67 -3.44 -1.69
C ASP A 99 17.12 -4.23 -0.49
N SER A 100 16.21 -3.62 0.27
CA SER A 100 15.65 -4.22 1.50
C SER A 100 14.26 -4.85 1.34
N TYR A 101 13.60 -4.65 0.20
CA TYR A 101 12.25 -5.18 -0.11
C TYR A 101 11.12 -4.81 0.87
N LEU A 102 11.38 -3.94 1.86
CA LEU A 102 10.39 -3.42 2.79
C LEU A 102 9.28 -2.67 2.06
N VAL A 103 8.03 -2.87 2.48
CA VAL A 103 6.88 -2.12 1.94
C VAL A 103 6.93 -0.69 2.45
N LEU A 104 6.94 0.25 1.51
CA LEU A 104 7.03 1.68 1.79
C LEU A 104 5.67 2.37 1.69
N ASP A 105 4.89 2.00 0.67
CA ASP A 105 3.60 2.63 0.40
C ASP A 105 2.67 1.68 -0.37
N LYS A 106 1.36 1.86 -0.18
CA LYS A 106 0.33 1.16 -0.97
C LYS A 106 0.07 1.98 -2.22
N LEU A 107 0.24 1.35 -3.38
CA LEU A 107 -0.03 2.00 -4.65
C LEU A 107 -1.50 1.78 -5.05
N PRO A 108 -2.13 2.74 -5.73
CA PRO A 108 -3.47 2.55 -6.26
C PRO A 108 -3.48 1.41 -7.28
N ALA A 109 -4.61 0.70 -7.35
CA ALA A 109 -4.78 -0.38 -8.33
C ALA A 109 -4.56 0.15 -9.75
N GLU A 110 -3.70 -0.53 -10.51
CA GLU A 110 -3.43 -0.17 -11.90
C GLU A 110 -4.39 -0.92 -12.83
N TYR A 111 -5.14 -0.17 -13.63
CA TYR A 111 -5.96 -0.70 -14.72
C TYR A 111 -5.21 -0.67 -16.05
N ASP A 112 -5.58 -1.60 -16.95
CA ASP A 112 -5.06 -1.65 -18.31
C ASP A 112 -5.27 -0.31 -19.03
N SER A 113 -4.26 0.12 -19.78
CA SER A 113 -4.31 1.40 -20.51
C SER A 113 -5.46 1.46 -21.51
N ARG A 114 -5.90 0.33 -22.05
CA ARG A 114 -7.07 0.24 -22.92
C ARG A 114 -8.37 0.53 -22.19
N VAL A 115 -8.47 0.14 -20.92
CA VAL A 115 -9.65 0.45 -20.09
C VAL A 115 -9.63 1.92 -19.71
N LYS A 116 -8.47 2.47 -19.35
CA LYS A 116 -8.31 3.91 -19.11
C LYS A 116 -8.67 4.73 -20.35
N ALA A 117 -8.34 4.26 -21.54
CA ALA A 117 -8.70 4.92 -22.80
C ALA A 117 -10.19 4.81 -23.17
N MET A 118 -10.97 3.96 -22.49
CA MET A 118 -12.42 3.90 -22.62
C MET A 118 -13.14 4.83 -21.64
N GLU A 119 -12.42 5.52 -20.77
CA GLU A 119 -12.99 6.54 -19.90
C GLU A 119 -13.53 7.68 -20.76
N VAL A 120 -14.79 8.07 -20.53
CA VAL A 120 -15.43 9.15 -21.25
C VAL A 120 -14.97 10.47 -20.63
N ASP A 121 -13.97 11.10 -21.25
CA ASP A 121 -13.44 12.39 -20.79
C ASP A 121 -14.49 13.52 -20.88
N GLU A 122 -15.26 13.55 -21.96
CA GLU A 122 -16.24 14.59 -22.24
C GLU A 122 -17.59 13.96 -22.60
N ARG A 123 -18.65 14.41 -21.90
CA ARG A 123 -20.01 14.00 -22.25
C ARG A 123 -20.40 14.67 -23.59
N PRO A 124 -20.89 13.91 -24.59
CA PRO A 124 -21.37 14.50 -25.83
C PRO A 124 -22.49 15.52 -25.55
N THR A 125 -22.51 16.59 -26.35
CA THR A 125 -23.46 17.71 -26.18
C THR A 125 -24.80 17.49 -26.90
N ASP A 126 -24.97 16.34 -27.55
CA ASP A 126 -26.15 16.00 -28.34
C ASP A 126 -27.40 15.89 -27.46
N GLN A 127 -28.49 16.52 -27.90
CA GLN A 127 -29.80 16.46 -27.25
C GLN A 127 -30.72 15.50 -27.99
N TYR A 128 -31.68 14.91 -27.27
CA TYR A 128 -32.67 14.01 -27.88
C TYR A 128 -33.51 14.69 -28.98
N SER A 129 -33.61 16.03 -28.97
CA SER A 129 -34.24 16.81 -30.04
C SER A 129 -33.49 16.76 -31.37
N ASP A 130 -32.20 16.43 -31.35
CA ASP A 130 -31.34 16.37 -32.55
C ASP A 130 -31.42 14.99 -33.23
N ILE A 131 -32.09 14.01 -32.61
CA ILE A 131 -32.23 12.64 -33.10
C ILE A 131 -33.63 12.46 -33.71
N GLY A 132 -33.73 12.51 -35.04
CA GLY A 132 -35.00 12.41 -35.76
C GLY A 132 -35.48 10.99 -36.09
N GLY A 133 -36.80 10.76 -36.05
CA GLY A 133 -37.46 9.57 -36.60
C GLY A 133 -37.39 8.30 -35.74
N LEU A 134 -36.84 8.41 -34.54
CA LEU A 134 -36.65 7.32 -33.58
C LEU A 134 -37.43 7.54 -32.27
N ASP A 135 -38.52 8.31 -32.31
CA ASP A 135 -39.27 8.72 -31.11
C ASP A 135 -39.75 7.54 -30.26
N LYS A 136 -40.13 6.41 -30.90
CA LYS A 136 -40.57 5.20 -30.18
C LYS A 136 -39.42 4.56 -29.40
N GLN A 137 -38.24 4.43 -30.02
CA GLN A 137 -37.05 3.85 -29.38
C GLN A 137 -36.48 4.78 -28.30
N ILE A 138 -36.55 6.10 -28.50
CA ILE A 138 -36.16 7.08 -27.48
C ILE A 138 -37.08 6.95 -26.27
N GLN A 139 -38.39 6.82 -26.49
CA GLN A 139 -39.36 6.60 -25.40
C GLN A 139 -39.09 5.27 -24.67
N GLU A 140 -38.85 4.17 -25.39
CA GLU A 140 -38.53 2.85 -24.80
C GLU A 140 -37.20 2.80 -24.04
N LEU A 141 -36.22 3.65 -24.38
CA LEU A 141 -34.92 3.70 -23.69
C LEU A 141 -34.96 4.58 -22.44
N ILE A 142 -35.82 5.59 -22.43
CA ILE A 142 -35.99 6.52 -21.30
C ILE A 142 -36.96 5.95 -20.24
N GLU A 143 -37.98 5.21 -20.66
CA GLU A 143 -38.93 4.50 -19.79
C GLU A 143 -38.30 3.27 -19.13
#